data_AF-A0A3B0P7C2-F1
#
_entry.id   AF-A0A3B0P7C2-F1
#
_cell.length_a   1.000
_cell.length_b   1.000
_cell.length_c   1.000
_cell.angle_alpha   90.00
_cell.angle_beta   90.00
_cell.angle_gamma   90.00
#
_symmetry.space_group_name_H-M   'P 1'
#
loop_
_entity.id
_entity.type
_entity.pdbx_description
1 polymer ?
#
loop_
_entity_poly.entity_id
_entity_poly.type
_entity_poly.pdbx_seq_one_letter_code
_entity_poly.pdbx_strand_id
1 'polypeptide(L)'
;MSKSLQNIISVDAFLENNSGNTLKFIFLMSSLTANINLNENLISDASNLDKKLTKLSFLAKVNNLEIKPYDVSKEMKFLFELSFSKFMFEVNALLKNANKNDLEALNKLLFLFNTLGFSYDKLDFSSEIQTYKKW
;
A
#
# COMPACT_ATOMS: atom_id res chain seq x y z
N MET A 1 6.29 -3.63 22.50
CA MET A 1 7.59 -4.35 22.42
C MET A 1 8.53 -3.72 23.43
N SER A 2 9.26 -4.49 24.22
CA SER A 2 10.18 -3.99 25.25
C SER A 2 11.44 -4.85 25.34
N LYS A 3 12.59 -4.20 25.59
CA LYS A 3 13.86 -4.89 25.86
C LYS A 3 13.73 -5.82 27.07
N SER A 4 12.98 -5.40 28.09
CA SER A 4 12.77 -6.17 29.32
C SER A 4 11.99 -7.46 29.11
N LEU A 5 11.13 -7.53 28.10
CA LEU A 5 10.34 -8.71 27.75
C LEU A 5 10.99 -9.55 26.64
N GLN A 6 12.19 -9.15 26.17
CA GLN A 6 12.94 -9.76 25.07
C GLN A 6 12.12 -9.98 23.78
N ASN A 7 11.00 -9.25 23.61
CA ASN A 7 10.08 -9.39 22.49
C ASN A 7 10.26 -8.25 21.47
N ILE A 8 11.52 -8.01 21.10
CA ILE A 8 11.88 -6.98 20.12
C ILE A 8 12.12 -7.62 18.77
N ILE A 9 11.44 -7.08 17.77
CA ILE A 9 11.79 -7.29 16.37
C ILE A 9 12.56 -6.04 15.94
N SER A 10 13.83 -6.19 15.53
CA SER A 10 14.57 -5.07 14.96
C SER A 10 14.01 -4.72 13.58
N VAL A 11 14.17 -3.46 13.18
CA VAL A 11 13.75 -3.01 11.85
C VAL A 11 14.47 -3.82 10.77
N ASP A 12 15.77 -4.05 10.93
CA ASP A 12 16.56 -4.84 9.99
C ASP A 12 16.02 -6.26 9.83
N ALA A 13 15.76 -6.96 10.94
CA ALA A 13 15.21 -8.32 10.91
C ALA A 13 13.79 -8.36 10.31
N PHE A 14 12.99 -7.30 10.51
CA PHE A 14 11.68 -7.21 9.85
C PHE A 14 11.81 -7.04 8.33
N LEU A 15 12.75 -6.19 7.90
CA LEU A 15 12.98 -5.85 6.50
C LEU A 15 13.67 -6.96 5.70
N GLU A 16 14.30 -7.94 6.35
CA GLU A 16 14.81 -9.15 5.69
C GLU A 16 13.70 -9.93 4.96
N ASN A 17 12.47 -9.88 5.49
CA ASN A 17 11.34 -10.66 4.98
C ASN A 17 10.17 -9.81 4.48
N ASN A 18 10.21 -8.50 4.69
CA ASN A 18 9.09 -7.60 4.40
C ASN A 18 9.58 -6.26 3.81
N SER A 19 8.72 -5.60 3.03
CA SER A 19 9.02 -4.26 2.56
C SER A 19 8.79 -3.22 3.66
N GLY A 20 9.44 -2.05 3.55
CA GLY A 20 9.11 -0.91 4.41
C GLY A 20 7.66 -0.44 4.25
N ASN A 21 7.05 -0.68 3.08
CA ASN A 21 5.65 -0.37 2.84
C ASN A 21 4.71 -1.33 3.61
N THR A 22 5.09 -2.60 3.81
CA THR A 22 4.36 -3.52 4.69
C THR A 22 4.20 -2.92 6.09
N LEU A 23 5.27 -2.34 6.67
CA LEU A 23 5.19 -1.72 7.99
C LEU A 23 4.24 -0.51 8.01
N LYS A 24 4.26 0.33 6.97
CA LYS A 24 3.33 1.45 6.85
C LYS A 24 1.88 0.97 6.79
N PHE A 25 1.59 -0.12 6.07
CA PHE A 25 0.26 -0.71 6.03
C PHE A 25 -0.19 -1.27 7.37
N ILE A 26 0.69 -1.90 8.13
CA ILE A 26 0.36 -2.37 9.49
C ILE A 26 -0.18 -1.22 10.33
N PHE A 27 0.42 -0.03 10.26
CA PHE A 27 -0.07 1.15 10.96
C PHE A 27 -1.44 1.62 10.43
N LEU A 28 -1.62 1.67 9.11
CA LEU A 28 -2.88 2.10 8.49
C LEU A 28 -4.03 1.09 8.67
N MET A 29 -3.72 -0.19 8.91
CA MET A 29 -4.70 -1.24 9.16
C MET A 29 -5.05 -1.39 10.64
N SER A 30 -4.24 -0.78 11.51
CA SER A 30 -4.47 -0.77 12.96
C SER A 30 -5.19 0.50 13.39
N SER A 31 -5.68 0.57 14.63
CA SER A 31 -6.07 1.85 15.24
C SER A 31 -4.83 2.48 15.88
N LEU A 32 -4.63 3.80 15.72
CA LEU A 32 -3.45 4.49 16.29
C LEU A 32 -3.36 4.35 17.81
N THR A 33 -4.50 4.35 18.50
CA THR A 33 -4.58 4.32 19.97
C THR A 33 -4.69 2.90 20.53
N ALA A 34 -4.90 1.90 19.67
CA ALA A 34 -5.01 0.52 20.10
C ALA A 34 -3.64 -0.15 20.15
N ASN A 35 -3.52 -1.16 21.01
CA ASN A 35 -2.37 -2.05 20.98
C ASN A 35 -2.31 -2.77 19.62
N ILE A 36 -1.22 -2.57 18.90
CA ILE A 36 -0.94 -3.30 17.66
C ILE A 36 -0.36 -4.66 18.04
N ASN A 37 -1.15 -5.71 17.87
CA ASN A 37 -0.68 -7.08 18.03
C ASN A 37 -0.05 -7.55 16.71
N LEU A 38 1.27 -7.44 16.62
CA LEU A 38 2.04 -7.92 15.47
C LEU A 38 2.03 -9.45 15.42
N ASN A 39 1.08 -10.00 14.66
CA ASN A 39 0.98 -11.42 14.37
C ASN A 39 1.17 -11.68 12.87
N GLU A 40 1.39 -12.94 12.52
CA GLU A 40 1.65 -13.36 11.14
C GLU A 40 0.50 -12.98 10.19
N ASN A 41 -0.74 -13.02 10.65
CA ASN A 41 -1.91 -12.66 9.84
C ASN A 41 -1.89 -11.17 9.46
N LEU A 42 -1.64 -10.28 10.42
CA LEU A 42 -1.56 -8.84 10.18
C LEU A 42 -0.41 -8.49 9.22
N ILE A 43 0.75 -9.13 9.40
CA ILE A 43 1.90 -8.96 8.52
C ILE A 43 1.59 -9.47 7.11
N SER A 44 0.97 -10.65 7.02
CA SER A 44 0.55 -11.24 5.75
C SER A 44 -0.44 -10.36 5.00
N ASP A 45 -1.47 -9.84 5.68
CA ASP A 45 -2.48 -8.97 5.08
C ASP A 45 -1.88 -7.66 4.58
N ALA A 46 -1.00 -7.04 5.37
CA ALA A 46 -0.28 -5.83 4.97
C ALA A 46 0.65 -6.09 3.77
N SER A 47 1.37 -7.21 3.78
CA SER A 47 2.26 -7.63 2.67
C SER A 47 1.45 -7.92 1.39
N ASN A 48 0.29 -8.55 1.53
CA ASN A 48 -0.60 -8.83 0.40
C ASN A 48 -1.17 -7.54 -0.21
N LEU A 49 -1.46 -6.54 0.60
CA LEU A 49 -1.89 -5.23 0.12
C LEU A 49 -0.76 -4.52 -0.66
N ASP A 50 0.46 -4.53 -0.13
CA ASP A 50 1.63 -3.97 -0.82
C ASP A 50 1.87 -4.65 -2.18
N LYS A 51 1.81 -5.98 -2.22
CA LYS A 51 1.91 -6.75 -3.47
C LYS A 51 0.81 -6.42 -4.47
N LYS A 52 -0.43 -6.20 -4.01
CA LYS A 52 -1.54 -5.79 -4.89
C LYS A 52 -1.28 -4.42 -5.51
N LEU A 53 -0.83 -3.44 -4.73
CA LEU A 53 -0.53 -2.10 -5.24
C LEU A 53 0.69 -2.09 -6.18
N THR A 54 1.70 -2.91 -5.89
CA THR A 54 2.83 -3.15 -6.79
C THR A 54 2.36 -3.69 -8.14
N LYS A 55 1.47 -4.69 -8.15
CA LYS A 55 0.88 -5.25 -9.38
C LYS A 55 0.06 -4.20 -10.15
N LEU A 56 -0.74 -3.40 -9.45
CA LEU A 56 -1.51 -2.32 -10.08
C LEU A 56 -0.61 -1.23 -10.68
N SER A 57 0.49 -0.88 -10.01
CA SER A 57 1.52 0.01 -10.55
C SER A 57 2.15 -0.55 -11.82
N PHE A 58 2.51 -1.84 -11.82
CA PHE A 58 3.00 -2.52 -13.02
C PHE A 58 1.99 -2.45 -14.17
N LEU A 59 0.72 -2.76 -13.92
CA LEU A 59 -0.35 -2.66 -14.93
C LEU A 59 -0.51 -1.24 -15.45
N ALA A 60 -0.44 -0.22 -14.59
CA ALA A 60 -0.44 1.17 -15.02
C ALA A 60 0.70 1.46 -16.00
N LYS A 61 1.94 1.01 -15.71
CA LYS A 61 3.08 1.19 -16.61
C LYS A 61 2.95 0.42 -17.92
N VAL A 62 2.47 -0.82 -17.88
CA VAL A 62 2.20 -1.63 -19.09
C VAL A 62 1.23 -0.91 -20.03
N ASN A 63 0.18 -0.28 -19.47
CA ASN A 63 -0.83 0.46 -20.22
C ASN A 63 -0.44 1.91 -20.54
N ASN A 64 0.79 2.33 -20.22
CA ASN A 64 1.25 3.73 -20.32
C ASN A 64 0.30 4.73 -19.62
N LEU A 65 -0.31 4.32 -18.51
CA LEU A 65 -1.16 5.19 -17.71
C LEU A 65 -0.29 6.22 -16.99
N GLU A 66 -0.47 7.48 -17.35
CA GLU A 66 0.11 8.61 -16.62
C GLU A 66 -0.70 8.87 -15.34
N ILE A 67 -0.03 8.87 -14.19
CA ILE A 67 -0.66 9.18 -12.90
C ILE A 67 -0.86 10.69 -12.81
N LYS A 68 -2.13 11.12 -12.87
CA LYS A 68 -2.52 12.53 -12.85
C LYS A 68 -2.95 12.93 -11.44
N PRO A 69 -2.78 14.21 -11.05
CA PRO A 69 -3.33 14.73 -9.81
C PRO A 69 -4.82 14.38 -9.66
N TYR A 70 -5.19 13.94 -8.46
CA TYR A 70 -6.55 13.52 -8.14
C TYR A 70 -6.97 14.07 -6.78
N ASP A 71 -8.25 14.45 -6.62
CA ASP A 71 -8.77 14.85 -5.32
C ASP A 71 -8.88 13.65 -4.36
N VAL A 72 -8.00 13.65 -3.36
CA VAL A 72 -7.95 12.66 -2.28
C VAL A 72 -8.25 13.29 -0.92
N SER A 73 -8.89 14.47 -0.90
CA SER A 73 -9.14 15.23 0.33
C SER A 73 -9.98 14.45 1.34
N LYS A 74 -10.92 13.63 0.87
CA LYS A 74 -11.74 12.75 1.72
C LYS A 74 -10.87 11.73 2.47
N GLU A 75 -9.99 11.04 1.75
CA GLU A 75 -9.09 10.05 2.31
C GLU A 75 -8.08 10.68 3.26
N MET A 76 -7.52 11.84 2.89
CA MET A 76 -6.62 12.62 3.74
C MET A 76 -7.29 13.10 5.03
N LYS A 77 -8.57 13.50 4.96
CA LYS A 77 -9.35 13.86 6.14
C LYS A 77 -9.47 12.67 7.11
N PHE A 78 -9.70 11.45 6.62
CA PHE A 78 -9.74 10.27 7.49
C PHE A 78 -8.40 9.99 8.16
N LEU A 79 -7.27 10.22 7.48
CA LEU A 79 -5.96 10.10 8.10
C LEU A 79 -5.72 11.18 9.15
N PHE A 80 -6.09 12.43 8.86
CA PHE A 80 -5.97 13.55 9.81
C PHE A 80 -6.82 13.30 11.07
N GLU A 81 -8.04 12.78 10.91
CA GLU A 81 -8.95 12.41 12.00
C GLU A 81 -8.60 11.07 12.66
N LEU A 82 -7.48 10.44 12.28
CA LEU A 82 -7.05 9.12 12.78
C LEU A 82 -8.10 8.01 12.60
N SER A 83 -9.01 8.19 11.64
CA SER A 83 -10.08 7.27 11.28
C SER A 83 -9.59 6.22 10.28
N PHE A 84 -8.57 5.46 10.65
CA PHE A 84 -7.86 4.53 9.75
C PHE A 84 -8.78 3.43 9.19
N SER A 85 -9.77 2.96 9.95
CA SER A 85 -10.76 2.00 9.42
C SER A 85 -11.61 2.60 8.29
N LYS A 86 -11.97 3.88 8.36
CA LYS A 86 -12.69 4.58 7.28
C LYS A 86 -11.78 4.80 6.07
N PHE A 87 -10.54 5.18 6.30
CA PHE A 87 -9.52 5.27 5.24
C PHE A 87 -9.37 3.94 4.50
N MET A 88 -9.19 2.83 5.24
CA MET A 88 -9.05 1.50 4.66
C MET A 88 -10.33 1.01 3.95
N PHE A 89 -11.51 1.44 4.40
CA PHE A 89 -12.76 1.17 3.70
C PHE A 89 -12.76 1.81 2.29
N GLU A 90 -12.37 3.08 2.17
CA GLU A 90 -12.25 3.75 0.87
C GLU A 90 -11.17 3.12 -0.01
N VAL A 91 -10.00 2.79 0.55
CA VAL A 91 -8.93 2.09 -0.16
C VAL A 91 -9.43 0.77 -0.75
N ASN A 92 -10.18 -0.03 0.02
CA ASN A 92 -10.74 -1.29 -0.46
C ASN A 92 -11.78 -1.07 -1.57
N ALA A 93 -12.59 -0.01 -1.50
CA ALA A 93 -13.51 0.35 -2.56
C ALA A 93 -12.76 0.70 -3.86
N LEU A 94 -11.70 1.52 -3.77
CA LEU A 94 -10.86 1.87 -4.90
C LEU A 94 -10.14 0.66 -5.50
N LEU A 95 -9.59 -0.22 -4.66
CA LEU A 95 -8.99 -1.49 -5.10
C LEU A 95 -9.98 -2.35 -5.87
N LYS A 96 -11.22 -2.47 -5.38
CA LYS A 96 -12.26 -3.24 -6.04
C LYS A 96 -12.60 -2.68 -7.41
N ASN A 97 -12.64 -1.35 -7.56
CA ASN A 97 -12.92 -0.70 -8.84
C ASN A 97 -11.72 -0.80 -9.79
N ALA A 98 -10.50 -0.54 -9.32
CA ALA A 98 -9.28 -0.67 -10.11
C ALA A 98 -9.11 -2.10 -10.69
N ASN A 99 -9.45 -3.13 -9.92
CA ASN A 99 -9.44 -4.53 -10.39
C ASN A 99 -10.48 -4.82 -11.50
N LYS A 100 -11.48 -3.96 -11.70
CA LYS A 100 -12.43 -4.03 -12.81
C LYS A 100 -11.95 -3.26 -14.05
N ASN A 101 -10.66 -2.92 -14.11
CA ASN A 101 -10.05 -2.07 -15.14
C ASN A 101 -10.59 -0.63 -15.17
N ASP A 102 -11.09 -0.13 -14.04
CA ASP A 102 -11.42 1.29 -13.88
C ASP A 102 -10.12 2.10 -13.75
N LEU A 103 -9.76 2.79 -14.82
CA LEU A 103 -8.54 3.60 -14.90
C LEU A 103 -8.61 4.84 -13.99
N GLU A 104 -9.79 5.38 -13.74
CA GLU A 104 -9.98 6.53 -12.85
C GLU A 104 -9.72 6.12 -11.40
N ALA A 105 -10.30 4.99 -10.98
CA ALA A 105 -10.03 4.41 -9.67
C ALA A 105 -8.55 4.02 -9.49
N LEU A 106 -7.93 3.45 -10.53
CA LEU A 106 -6.50 3.13 -10.52
C LEU A 106 -5.62 4.38 -10.37
N ASN A 107 -5.89 5.43 -11.14
CA ASN A 107 -5.17 6.70 -11.05
C ASN A 107 -5.30 7.31 -9.65
N LYS A 108 -6.53 7.41 -9.12
CA LYS A 108 -6.79 7.91 -7.77
C LYS A 108 -6.03 7.11 -6.70
N LEU A 109 -6.07 5.79 -6.79
CA LEU A 109 -5.43 4.89 -5.84
C LEU A 109 -3.91 5.05 -5.82
N LEU A 110 -3.27 5.07 -7.00
CA LEU A 110 -1.82 5.26 -7.11
C LEU A 110 -1.41 6.67 -6.69
N PHE A 111 -2.16 7.70 -7.09
CA PHE A 111 -1.92 9.07 -6.65
C PHE A 111 -1.99 9.20 -5.12
N LEU A 112 -3.01 8.61 -4.49
CA LEU A 112 -3.16 8.57 -3.04
C LEU A 112 -1.93 8.00 -2.36
N PHE A 113 -1.50 6.80 -2.74
CA PHE A 113 -0.37 6.14 -2.08
C PHE A 113 0.98 6.77 -2.39
N ASN A 114 1.16 7.37 -3.57
CA ASN A 114 2.34 8.16 -3.88
C ASN A 114 2.39 9.42 -3.01
N THR A 115 1.25 10.07 -2.77
CA THR A 115 1.13 11.22 -1.85
C THR A 115 1.49 10.84 -0.41
N LEU A 116 1.18 9.61 0.02
CA LEU A 116 1.56 9.05 1.32
C LEU A 116 3.00 8.54 1.39
N GLY A 117 3.79 8.71 0.32
CA GLY A 117 5.21 8.34 0.29
C GLY A 117 5.48 6.85 0.14
N PHE A 118 4.55 6.06 -0.42
CA PHE A 118 4.80 4.66 -0.77
C PHE A 118 5.64 4.49 -2.04
N SER A 119 5.72 5.54 -2.88
CA SER A 119 6.58 5.65 -4.07
C SER A 119 6.38 4.53 -5.11
N TYR A 120 5.13 4.11 -5.36
CA TYR A 120 4.83 3.08 -6.36
C TYR A 120 5.10 3.53 -7.79
N ASP A 121 5.05 4.84 -8.06
CA ASP A 121 5.46 5.47 -9.31
C ASP A 121 6.95 5.27 -9.63
N LYS A 122 7.79 5.21 -8.59
CA LYS A 122 9.25 5.08 -8.70
C LYS A 122 9.74 3.66 -8.92
N LEU A 123 8.86 2.65 -8.84
CA LEU A 123 9.24 1.27 -9.10
C LEU A 123 9.64 1.09 -10.56
N ASP A 124 10.86 0.62 -10.83
CA ASP A 124 11.29 0.27 -12.17
C ASP A 124 10.83 -1.15 -12.52
N PHE A 125 10.14 -1.27 -13.65
CA PHE A 125 9.64 -2.54 -14.19
C PHE A 125 10.10 -2.77 -15.63
N SER A 126 11.15 -2.08 -16.08
CA SER A 126 11.59 -2.08 -17.47
C SER A 126 11.86 -3.50 -18.00
N SER A 127 12.52 -4.35 -17.20
CA SER A 127 12.78 -5.77 -17.51
C SER A 127 11.51 -6.61 -17.59
N GLU A 128 10.60 -6.43 -16.64
CA GLU A 128 9.36 -7.17 -16.49
C GLU A 128 8.41 -6.84 -17.64
N ILE A 129 8.33 -5.56 -18.02
CA ILE A 129 7.51 -5.10 -19.16
C ILE A 129 8.02 -5.71 -20.46
N GLN A 130 9.34 -5.77 -20.68
CA GLN A 130 9.92 -6.41 -21.87
C GLN A 130 9.55 -7.90 -21.93
N THR A 131 9.57 -8.59 -20.78
CA THR A 131 9.22 -10.01 -20.69
C THR A 131 7.71 -10.21 -20.92
N TYR A 132 6.88 -9.38 -20.29
CA TYR A 132 5.42 -9.44 -20.39
C TYR A 132 4.93 -9.21 -21.83
N LYS A 133 5.53 -8.29 -22.58
CA LYS A 133 5.16 -8.01 -23.98
C LYS A 133 5.50 -9.14 -24.97
N LYS A 134 6.31 -10.13 -24.57
CA LYS A 134 6.65 -11.30 -25.39
C LYS A 134 5.68 -12.47 -25.19
N TRP A 135 4.89 -12.42 -24.13
CA TRP A 135 3.79 -13.35 -23.86
C TRP A 135 2.54 -12.89 -24.61
#